data_AF-M6JEK1-F1
#
_entry.id   AF-M6JEK1-F1
#
_cell.length_a   1.000
_cell.length_b   1.000
_cell.length_c   1.000
_cell.angle_alpha   90.00
_cell.angle_beta   90.00
_cell.angle_gamma   90.00
#
_symmetry.space_group_name_H-M   'P 1'
#
loop_
_entity.id
_entity.type
_entity.pdbx_description
1 polymer ?
#
loop_
_entity_poly.entity_id
_entity_poly.type
_entity_poly.pdbx_seq_one_letter_code
_entity_poly.pdbx_strand_id
1 'polypeptide(L)'
;MKKKIALVSMLLFVFFCKEENKDVSKQETSVKEEKVQSMNTERVFNGVYAMREIHLMKEIFGIQSKFKDYCLRIDLKANVVELGIVEGKVYKGKILEKDSESVVVEINGRSRKYFIVEDKLGSRVFYALTTDDYSEKQADGKWNMDSIAGAEASSQTLSECISTINLNEELQYHEEDHGVPKKK
;
A
#
# COMPACT_ATOMS: atom_id res chain seq x y z
N MET A 1 61.63 -9.86 24.63
CA MET A 1 62.21 -8.69 25.34
C MET A 1 63.28 -8.03 24.46
N LYS A 2 63.11 -6.76 24.09
CA LYS A 2 64.13 -5.69 24.00
C LYS A 2 63.50 -4.46 23.31
N LYS A 3 63.38 -3.38 24.08
CA LYS A 3 62.95 -2.04 23.67
C LYS A 3 64.03 -1.38 22.78
N LYS A 4 63.65 -0.40 21.96
CA LYS A 4 64.35 0.89 21.81
C LYS A 4 63.49 1.92 21.08
N ILE A 5 63.42 3.11 21.68
CA ILE A 5 62.74 4.34 21.28
C ILE A 5 63.80 5.29 20.72
N ALA A 6 63.44 6.09 19.71
CA ALA A 6 63.98 7.42 19.39
C ALA A 6 63.01 8.02 18.35
N LEU A 7 62.19 9.05 18.55
CA LEU A 7 62.29 10.36 19.19
C LEU A 7 63.39 11.28 18.62
N VAL A 8 62.92 12.39 18.05
CA VAL A 8 63.58 13.68 17.79
C VAL A 8 64.45 13.81 16.53
N SER A 9 63.91 14.47 15.52
CA SER A 9 64.52 15.56 14.72
C SER A 9 63.48 15.91 13.64
N MET A 10 63.13 17.14 13.27
CA MET A 10 63.84 18.40 13.31
C MET A 10 62.79 19.50 13.07
N LEU A 11 62.80 20.53 13.90
CA LEU A 11 62.04 21.76 13.71
C LEU A 11 62.67 22.62 12.60
N LEU A 12 61.86 23.57 12.11
CA LEU A 12 62.17 24.81 11.39
C LEU A 12 62.17 24.76 9.86
N PHE A 13 61.14 25.36 9.25
CA PHE A 13 61.32 26.49 8.34
C PHE A 13 60.17 27.49 8.49
N VAL A 14 60.54 28.67 8.98
CA VAL A 14 59.91 29.99 8.86
C VAL A 14 59.56 30.30 7.40
N PHE A 15 58.46 31.00 7.13
CA PHE A 15 58.45 32.36 6.55
C PHE A 15 57.03 32.86 6.26
N PHE A 16 56.78 34.08 6.71
CA PHE A 16 55.60 34.90 6.46
C PHE A 16 55.43 35.24 4.97
N CYS A 17 54.28 34.94 4.39
CA CYS A 17 53.66 35.69 3.29
C CYS A 17 52.16 35.77 3.62
N LYS A 18 51.71 36.92 4.13
CA LYS A 18 51.19 38.05 3.35
C LYS A 18 49.71 37.84 2.99
N GLU A 19 48.93 38.59 3.76
CA GLU A 19 47.55 39.03 3.61
C GLU A 19 47.28 39.57 2.18
N GLU A 20 46.28 38.99 1.50
CA GLU A 20 45.03 39.64 1.08
C GLU A 20 44.25 38.77 0.07
N ASN A 21 42.95 38.62 0.36
CA ASN A 21 41.82 38.40 -0.54
C ASN A 21 42.01 37.59 -1.83
N LYS A 22 41.46 36.38 -1.84
CA LYS A 22 40.27 36.01 -2.63
C LYS A 22 39.95 34.53 -2.40
N ASP A 23 38.68 34.31 -2.04
CA ASP A 23 37.76 33.29 -2.56
C ASP A 23 38.28 31.92 -3.04
N VAL A 24 37.42 30.92 -2.81
CA VAL A 24 37.39 29.57 -3.39
C VAL A 24 38.01 28.42 -2.55
N SER A 25 37.07 27.67 -1.96
CA SER A 25 37.02 26.20 -1.82
C SER A 25 37.95 25.51 -0.81
N LYS A 26 37.46 25.38 0.42
CA LYS A 26 37.71 24.18 1.24
C LYS A 26 36.71 23.11 0.83
N GLN A 27 37.20 22.14 0.08
CA GLN A 27 36.59 20.83 -0.07
C GLN A 27 36.73 20.07 1.27
N GLU A 28 35.76 20.25 2.17
CA GLU A 28 35.50 19.28 3.23
C GLU A 28 34.55 18.21 2.65
N THR A 29 35.01 16.97 2.72
CA THR A 29 34.28 15.75 2.41
C THR A 29 32.87 15.81 2.99
N SER A 30 31.88 15.97 2.10
CA SER A 30 30.49 15.75 2.46
C SER A 30 30.32 14.28 2.81
N VAL A 31 29.94 14.06 4.06
CA VAL A 31 29.08 12.93 4.44
C VAL A 31 28.04 12.83 3.33
N LYS A 32 27.94 11.66 2.68
CA LYS A 32 26.85 11.37 1.75
C LYS A 32 25.56 11.67 2.49
N GLU A 33 25.02 12.86 2.25
CA GLU A 33 23.63 13.18 2.48
C GLU A 33 22.88 12.04 1.81
N GLU A 34 22.27 11.22 2.66
CA GLU A 34 21.07 10.50 2.33
C GLU A 34 20.25 11.45 1.46
N LYS A 35 20.16 11.11 0.18
CA LYS A 35 19.42 11.86 -0.81
C LYS A 35 17.99 11.88 -0.29
N VAL A 36 17.65 12.92 0.48
CA VAL A 36 16.29 13.31 0.81
C VAL A 36 15.69 13.63 -0.53
N GLN A 37 15.19 12.60 -1.17
CA GLN A 37 14.44 12.69 -2.40
C GLN A 37 13.09 13.22 -1.95
N SER A 38 13.05 14.55 -1.81
CA SER A 38 11.85 15.34 -1.97
C SER A 38 11.18 14.88 -3.27
N MET A 39 10.20 14.00 -3.13
CA MET A 39 9.31 13.60 -4.21
C MET A 39 7.94 14.14 -3.86
N ASN A 40 7.59 15.24 -4.53
CA ASN A 40 6.26 15.84 -4.58
C ASN A 40 5.24 14.92 -5.29
N THR A 41 5.15 13.65 -4.90
CA THR A 41 4.18 12.68 -5.42
C THR A 41 3.63 11.82 -4.28
N GLU A 42 3.21 12.43 -3.18
CA GLU A 42 2.22 11.80 -2.31
C GLU A 42 0.89 11.79 -3.08
N ARG A 43 0.73 10.81 -3.98
CA ARG A 43 -0.59 10.39 -4.46
C ARG A 43 -1.27 9.81 -3.24
N VAL A 44 -2.04 10.65 -2.54
CA VAL A 44 -2.65 10.27 -1.27
C VAL A 44 -3.81 9.32 -1.56
N PHE A 45 -3.49 8.02 -1.58
CA PHE A 45 -4.42 6.96 -1.89
C PHE A 45 -5.43 6.79 -0.75
N ASN A 46 -6.69 7.12 -1.05
CA ASN A 46 -7.81 6.96 -0.14
C ASN A 46 -8.97 6.36 -0.91
N GLY A 47 -9.43 5.17 -0.54
CA GLY A 47 -10.53 4.52 -1.21
C GLY A 47 -11.20 3.45 -0.36
N VAL A 48 -12.43 3.12 -0.74
CA VAL A 48 -13.17 1.96 -0.26
C VAL A 48 -13.21 0.97 -1.40
N TYR A 49 -12.90 -0.30 -1.14
CA TYR A 49 -12.78 -1.36 -2.14
C TYR A 49 -13.79 -2.46 -1.83
N ALA A 50 -14.60 -2.81 -2.81
CA ALA A 50 -15.39 -4.05 -2.77
C ALA A 50 -14.47 -5.21 -3.18
N MET A 51 -14.23 -6.12 -2.24
CA MET A 51 -13.32 -7.24 -2.43
C MET A 51 -14.06 -8.42 -3.06
N ARG A 52 -13.43 -9.08 -4.04
CA ARG A 52 -14.06 -10.16 -4.83
C ARG A 52 -13.89 -11.53 -4.16
N GLU A 53 -14.86 -12.42 -4.39
CA GLU A 53 -15.08 -13.74 -3.74
C GLU A 53 -13.86 -14.67 -3.55
N ILE A 54 -12.77 -14.49 -4.30
CA ILE A 54 -11.66 -15.46 -4.33
C ILE A 54 -10.59 -15.17 -3.26
N HIS A 55 -10.74 -14.08 -2.50
CA HIS A 55 -9.97 -13.80 -1.29
C HIS A 55 -10.82 -14.09 -0.07
N LEU A 56 -10.96 -15.38 0.27
CA LEU A 56 -11.69 -15.77 1.47
C LEU A 56 -11.06 -15.04 2.66
N MET A 57 -11.76 -14.02 3.14
CA MET A 57 -11.38 -13.18 4.28
C MET A 57 -10.89 -14.01 5.48
N LYS A 58 -11.42 -15.23 5.62
CA LYS A 58 -10.97 -16.24 6.57
C LYS A 58 -9.51 -16.67 6.39
N GLU A 59 -9.07 -16.88 5.16
CA GLU A 59 -7.69 -17.31 4.87
C GLU A 59 -6.71 -16.17 5.12
N ILE A 60 -7.05 -14.98 4.62
CA ILE A 60 -6.17 -13.81 4.68
C ILE A 60 -6.12 -13.22 6.09
N PHE A 61 -7.29 -13.02 6.72
CA PHE A 61 -7.42 -12.29 7.98
C PHE A 61 -7.96 -13.15 9.13
N GLY A 62 -8.25 -14.43 8.93
CA GLY A 62 -8.78 -15.28 9.99
C GLY A 62 -10.21 -14.92 10.42
N ILE A 63 -10.93 -14.11 9.63
CA ILE A 63 -12.26 -13.63 9.97
C ILE A 63 -13.30 -14.53 9.29
N GLN A 64 -14.20 -15.08 10.10
CA GLN A 64 -15.31 -15.88 9.61
C GLN A 64 -16.55 -15.01 9.39
N SER A 65 -17.14 -15.10 8.20
CA SER A 65 -18.43 -14.50 7.84
C SER A 65 -19.26 -15.52 7.07
N LYS A 66 -20.57 -15.32 7.07
CA LYS A 66 -21.52 -16.05 6.23
C LYS A 66 -21.39 -15.63 4.75
N PHE A 67 -20.93 -14.41 4.51
CA PHE A 67 -20.76 -13.83 3.20
C PHE A 67 -19.28 -13.86 2.81
N LYS A 68 -19.03 -14.01 1.51
CA LYS A 68 -17.67 -14.01 0.98
C LYS A 68 -17.18 -12.59 0.71
N ASP A 69 -18.09 -11.74 0.23
CA ASP A 69 -17.80 -10.37 -0.11
C ASP A 69 -17.64 -9.50 1.14
N TYR A 70 -16.66 -8.62 1.09
CA TYR A 70 -16.35 -7.67 2.15
C TYR A 70 -15.81 -6.38 1.56
N CYS A 71 -15.87 -5.31 2.33
CA CYS A 71 -15.31 -4.02 1.94
C CYS A 71 -14.02 -3.76 2.69
N LEU A 72 -13.02 -3.21 2.01
CA LEU A 72 -11.77 -2.76 2.60
C LEU A 72 -11.61 -1.26 2.36
N ARG A 73 -11.51 -0.49 3.43
CA ARG A 73 -11.14 0.92 3.37
C ARG A 73 -9.66 1.06 3.65
N ILE A 74 -8.96 1.76 2.77
CA ILE A 74 -7.56 2.15 2.95
C ILE A 74 -7.48 3.65 2.71
N ASP A 75 -7.04 4.38 3.73
CA ASP A 75 -6.84 5.83 3.70
C ASP A 75 -5.40 6.10 4.15
N LEU A 76 -4.49 6.26 3.19
CA LEU A 76 -3.08 6.50 3.48
C LEU A 76 -2.86 7.90 4.08
N LYS A 77 -3.79 8.84 3.90
CA LYS A 77 -3.74 10.19 4.47
C LYS A 77 -4.00 10.16 5.96
N ALA A 78 -5.11 9.53 6.33
CA ALA A 78 -5.59 9.44 7.70
C ALA A 78 -4.97 8.25 8.44
N ASN A 79 -4.17 7.44 7.74
CA ASN A 79 -3.57 6.20 8.23
C ASN A 79 -4.63 5.23 8.77
N VAL A 80 -5.72 5.07 8.02
CA VAL A 80 -6.87 4.23 8.39
C VAL A 80 -6.93 3.00 7.50
N VAL A 81 -7.06 1.84 8.14
CA VAL A 81 -7.45 0.58 7.49
C VAL A 81 -8.64 0.02 8.24
N GLU A 82 -9.73 -0.23 7.54
CA GLU A 82 -10.94 -0.82 8.10
C GLU A 82 -11.48 -1.86 7.14
N LEU A 83 -11.83 -3.04 7.67
CA LEU A 83 -12.51 -4.09 6.93
C LEU A 83 -13.92 -4.21 7.45
N GLY A 84 -14.89 -4.20 6.55
CA GLY A 84 -16.32 -4.29 6.88
C GLY A 84 -16.97 -5.49 6.22
N ILE A 85 -17.84 -6.16 6.97
CA ILE A 85 -18.59 -7.33 6.50
C ILE A 85 -20.09 -7.09 6.59
N VAL A 86 -20.86 -7.86 5.82
CA VAL A 86 -22.33 -7.77 5.73
C VAL A 86 -23.02 -7.90 7.08
N GLU A 87 -22.47 -8.67 8.03
CA GLU A 87 -23.01 -8.78 9.39
C GLU A 87 -22.85 -7.50 10.25
N GLY A 88 -22.44 -6.38 9.67
CA GLY A 88 -22.31 -5.09 10.34
C GLY A 88 -21.09 -4.99 11.26
N LYS A 89 -20.16 -5.95 11.19
CA LYS A 89 -18.90 -5.89 11.95
C LYS A 89 -17.84 -5.15 11.14
N VAL A 90 -17.08 -4.32 11.85
CA VAL A 90 -15.92 -3.59 11.31
C VAL A 90 -14.67 -3.97 12.08
N TYR A 91 -13.64 -4.39 11.37
CA TYR A 91 -12.34 -4.76 11.90
C TYR A 91 -11.34 -3.65 11.58
N LYS A 92 -10.77 -3.06 12.63
CA LYS A 92 -9.74 -2.04 12.48
C LYS A 92 -8.39 -2.72 12.22
N GLY A 93 -7.67 -2.17 11.26
CA GLY A 93 -6.34 -2.59 10.89
C GLY A 93 -5.28 -1.52 11.12
N LYS A 94 -4.09 -1.79 10.60
CA LYS A 94 -2.95 -0.88 10.58
C LYS A 94 -2.27 -0.95 9.23
N ILE A 95 -1.63 0.15 8.82
CA ILE A 95 -0.68 0.14 7.71
C ILE A 95 0.69 -0.19 8.31
N LEU A 96 1.30 -1.27 7.85
CA LEU A 96 2.64 -1.69 8.27
C LEU A 96 3.71 -1.03 7.39
N GLU A 97 3.48 -1.05 6.08
CA GLU A 97 4.40 -0.52 5.07
C GLU A 97 3.59 0.12 3.95
N LYS A 98 4.14 1.16 3.32
CA LYS A 98 3.58 1.76 2.10
C LYS A 98 4.70 2.25 1.20
N ASP A 99 4.52 2.09 -0.09
CA ASP A 99 5.33 2.71 -1.13
C ASP A 99 4.41 3.40 -2.16
N SER A 100 4.96 3.80 -3.30
CA SER A 100 4.21 4.52 -4.33
C SER A 100 3.15 3.67 -5.05
N GLU A 101 3.25 2.34 -4.97
CA GLU A 101 2.45 1.41 -5.77
C GLU A 101 1.74 0.35 -4.92
N SER A 102 2.06 0.26 -3.63
CA SER A 102 1.57 -0.79 -2.77
C SER A 102 1.47 -0.38 -1.30
N VAL A 103 0.64 -1.13 -0.58
CA VAL A 103 0.42 -0.98 0.85
C VAL A 103 0.36 -2.36 1.49
N VAL A 104 1.04 -2.50 2.62
CA VAL A 104 0.93 -3.68 3.48
C VAL A 104 0.03 -3.30 4.65
N VAL A 105 -1.11 -3.99 4.72
CA VAL A 105 -2.09 -3.80 5.80
C VAL A 105 -2.10 -4.98 6.73
N GLU A 106 -2.30 -4.75 8.03
CA GLU A 106 -2.51 -5.77 9.04
C GLU A 106 -3.93 -5.67 9.59
N ILE A 107 -4.65 -6.78 9.57
CA ILE A 107 -5.97 -6.89 10.21
C ILE A 107 -5.98 -8.22 10.98
N ASN A 108 -6.44 -8.18 12.22
CA ASN A 108 -6.51 -9.37 13.08
C ASN A 108 -5.17 -10.13 13.20
N GLY A 109 -4.06 -9.39 13.28
CA GLY A 109 -2.70 -9.95 13.40
C GLY A 109 -2.18 -10.65 12.14
N ARG A 110 -2.85 -10.49 10.99
CA ARG A 110 -2.41 -11.03 9.71
C ARG A 110 -2.20 -9.91 8.71
N SER A 111 -1.06 -9.96 8.02
CA SER A 111 -0.66 -8.95 7.06
C SER A 111 -0.95 -9.36 5.62
N ARG A 112 -1.32 -8.38 4.80
CA ARG A 112 -1.52 -8.55 3.37
C ARG A 112 -0.95 -7.36 2.61
N LYS A 113 -0.15 -7.66 1.59
CA LYS A 113 0.29 -6.65 0.62
C LYS A 113 -0.74 -6.52 -0.50
N TYR A 114 -1.14 -5.30 -0.79
CA TYR A 114 -1.95 -4.94 -1.94
C TYR A 114 -1.17 -4.00 -2.84
N PHE A 115 -1.20 -4.26 -4.13
CA PHE A 115 -0.76 -3.31 -5.14
C PHE A 115 -1.96 -2.51 -5.61
N ILE A 116 -1.75 -1.23 -5.83
CA ILE A 116 -2.75 -0.27 -6.22
C ILE A 116 -2.52 0.05 -7.68
N VAL A 117 -3.50 -0.28 -8.51
CA VAL A 117 -3.39 -0.14 -9.96
C VAL A 117 -4.50 0.76 -10.49
N GLU A 118 -4.20 1.51 -11.54
CA GLU A 118 -5.22 2.28 -12.25
C GLU A 118 -6.08 1.34 -13.10
N ASP A 119 -7.39 1.41 -12.89
CA ASP A 119 -8.40 0.78 -13.75
C ASP A 119 -9.04 1.86 -14.62
N LYS A 120 -8.79 1.82 -15.93
CA LYS A 120 -9.21 2.87 -16.86
C LYS A 120 -10.43 2.44 -17.64
N LEU A 121 -11.54 3.14 -17.44
CA LEU A 121 -12.75 2.99 -18.24
C LEU A 121 -12.99 4.26 -19.07
N GLY A 122 -12.48 4.27 -20.30
CA GLY A 122 -12.50 5.44 -21.17
C GLY A 122 -11.62 6.57 -20.62
N SER A 123 -12.22 7.73 -20.35
CA SER A 123 -11.54 8.87 -19.72
C SER A 123 -11.55 8.84 -18.19
N ARG A 124 -12.26 7.90 -17.58
CA ARG A 124 -12.34 7.77 -16.12
C ARG A 124 -11.25 6.85 -15.61
N VAL A 125 -10.60 7.26 -14.53
CA VAL A 125 -9.60 6.47 -13.81
C VAL A 125 -10.22 6.07 -12.48
N PHE A 126 -10.36 4.78 -12.28
CA PHE A 126 -10.66 4.14 -11.01
C PHE A 126 -9.38 3.47 -10.50
N TYR A 127 -9.43 2.96 -9.28
CA TYR A 127 -8.36 2.13 -8.74
C TYR A 127 -8.83 0.72 -8.44
N ALA A 128 -7.92 -0.23 -8.54
CA ALA A 128 -8.13 -1.60 -8.11
C ALA A 128 -6.99 -2.07 -7.21
N LEU A 129 -7.29 -3.07 -6.40
CA LEU A 129 -6.33 -3.78 -5.59
C LEU A 129 -5.96 -5.09 -6.27
N THR A 130 -4.67 -5.37 -6.37
CA THR A 130 -4.13 -6.65 -6.84
C THR A 130 -3.18 -7.24 -5.80
N THR A 131 -2.96 -8.55 -5.86
CA THR A 131 -2.07 -9.26 -4.92
C THR A 131 -1.23 -10.28 -5.67
N ASP A 132 0.04 -10.46 -5.29
CA ASP A 132 0.98 -11.32 -6.04
C ASP A 132 0.59 -12.81 -6.08
N ASP A 133 -0.18 -13.29 -5.12
CA ASP A 133 -0.59 -14.69 -4.96
C ASP A 133 -1.97 -15.02 -5.54
N TYR A 134 -2.64 -14.06 -6.18
CA TYR A 134 -3.95 -14.27 -6.79
C TYR A 134 -4.07 -13.55 -8.13
N SER A 135 -3.67 -12.28 -8.17
CA SER A 135 -3.76 -11.50 -9.39
C SER A 135 -2.67 -11.95 -10.34
N GLU A 136 -3.03 -12.11 -11.61
CA GLU A 136 -2.10 -12.50 -12.65
C GLU A 136 -1.33 -11.25 -13.13
N LYS A 137 -0.01 -11.38 -13.27
CA LYS A 137 0.80 -10.44 -14.04
C LYS A 137 0.98 -10.96 -15.45
N GLN A 138 0.65 -10.13 -16.43
CA GLN A 138 0.90 -10.39 -17.84
C GLN A 138 2.40 -10.34 -18.15
N ALA A 139 2.78 -10.88 -19.32
CA ALA A 139 4.17 -10.92 -19.76
C ALA A 139 4.83 -9.53 -19.91
N ASP A 140 4.04 -8.46 -20.07
CA ASP A 140 4.52 -7.08 -20.12
C ASP A 140 4.71 -6.44 -18.72
N GLY A 141 4.48 -7.21 -17.65
CA GLY A 141 4.61 -6.77 -16.26
C GLY A 141 3.37 -6.06 -15.70
N LYS A 142 2.31 -5.86 -16.49
CA LYS A 142 1.06 -5.26 -16.00
C LYS A 142 0.17 -6.31 -15.33
N TRP A 143 -0.68 -5.85 -14.44
CA TRP A 143 -1.69 -6.68 -13.82
C TRP A 143 -2.84 -6.98 -14.77
N ASN A 144 -3.30 -8.22 -14.77
CA ASN A 144 -4.52 -8.63 -15.44
C ASN A 144 -5.73 -8.13 -14.65
N MET A 145 -6.47 -7.18 -15.21
CA MET A 145 -7.62 -6.53 -14.56
C MET A 145 -8.81 -7.47 -14.35
N ASP A 146 -8.87 -8.61 -15.05
CA ASP A 146 -9.88 -9.64 -14.81
C ASP A 146 -9.62 -10.41 -13.50
N SER A 147 -8.39 -10.33 -12.98
CA SER A 147 -7.92 -11.03 -11.77
C SER A 147 -7.65 -10.10 -10.57
N ILE A 148 -8.35 -8.97 -10.49
CA ILE A 148 -8.20 -8.04 -9.35
C ILE A 148 -8.77 -8.62 -8.06
N ALA A 149 -8.12 -8.30 -6.94
CA ALA A 149 -8.56 -8.67 -5.59
C ALA A 149 -9.74 -7.82 -5.11
N GLY A 150 -9.78 -6.55 -5.50
CA GLY A 150 -10.87 -5.65 -5.19
C GLY A 150 -10.95 -4.49 -6.15
N ALA A 151 -12.16 -4.01 -6.39
CA ALA A 151 -12.42 -2.83 -7.20
C ALA A 151 -12.79 -1.66 -6.29
N GLU A 152 -12.37 -0.44 -6.64
CA GLU A 152 -12.85 0.76 -5.95
C GLU A 152 -14.38 0.79 -6.00
N ALA A 153 -14.98 0.84 -4.82
CA ALA A 153 -16.42 0.95 -4.67
C ALA A 153 -16.88 2.33 -5.13
N SER A 154 -18.07 2.41 -5.70
CA SER A 154 -18.73 3.70 -5.97
C SER A 154 -19.07 4.47 -4.69
N SER A 155 -19.02 3.80 -3.54
CA SER A 155 -19.30 4.32 -2.20
C SER A 155 -18.10 5.08 -1.61
N GLN A 156 -18.38 6.14 -0.86
CA GLN A 156 -17.35 6.89 -0.14
C GLN A 156 -17.07 6.29 1.25
N THR A 157 -17.99 5.45 1.74
CA THR A 157 -17.92 4.86 3.08
C THR A 157 -18.00 3.34 3.06
N LEU A 158 -17.42 2.73 4.10
CA LEU A 158 -17.47 1.29 4.32
C LEU A 158 -18.92 0.80 4.47
N SER A 159 -19.77 1.55 5.17
CA SER A 159 -21.17 1.20 5.40
C SER A 159 -22.00 1.17 4.12
N GLU A 160 -21.78 2.12 3.22
CA GLU A 160 -22.46 2.14 1.92
C GLU A 160 -22.01 0.98 1.05
N CYS A 161 -20.70 0.70 0.99
CA CYS A 161 -20.15 -0.43 0.25
C CYS A 161 -20.76 -1.76 0.73
N ILE A 162 -20.85 -1.97 2.06
CA ILE A 162 -21.48 -3.17 2.63
C ILE A 162 -22.98 -3.23 2.29
N SER A 163 -23.68 -2.09 2.34
CA SER A 163 -25.10 -2.02 1.98
C SER A 163 -25.33 -2.44 0.52
N THR A 164 -24.45 -2.01 -0.39
CA THR A 164 -24.49 -2.43 -1.80
C THR A 164 -24.27 -3.93 -1.96
N ILE A 165 -23.31 -4.52 -1.23
CA ILE A 165 -23.13 -5.99 -1.23
C ILE A 165 -24.39 -6.68 -0.75
N ASN A 166 -24.97 -6.25 0.38
CA ASN A 166 -26.18 -6.86 0.94
C ASN A 166 -27.37 -6.82 -0.03
N LEU A 167 -27.57 -5.69 -0.71
CA LEU A 167 -28.61 -5.57 -1.74
C LEU A 167 -28.40 -6.53 -2.91
N ASN A 168 -27.16 -6.70 -3.38
CA ASN A 168 -26.84 -7.61 -4.47
C ASN A 168 -27.08 -9.07 -4.08
N GLU A 169 -26.71 -9.44 -2.86
CA GLU A 169 -26.98 -10.77 -2.30
C GLU A 169 -28.50 -11.03 -2.21
N GLU A 170 -29.27 -10.09 -1.65
CA GLU A 170 -30.74 -10.20 -1.57
C GLU A 170 -31.38 -10.37 -2.95
N LEU A 171 -30.91 -9.63 -3.96
CA LEU A 171 -31.40 -9.76 -5.34
C LEU A 171 -31.08 -11.14 -5.93
N GLN A 172 -29.88 -11.69 -5.69
CA GLN A 172 -29.53 -13.04 -6.13
C GLN A 172 -30.44 -14.11 -5.51
N TYR A 173 -30.70 -14.03 -4.20
CA TYR A 173 -31.63 -14.94 -3.53
C TYR A 173 -33.05 -14.89 -4.13
N HIS A 174 -33.53 -13.70 -4.49
CA HIS A 174 -34.85 -13.53 -5.09
C HIS A 174 -34.93 -14.06 -6.54
N GLU A 175 -33.87 -13.88 -7.34
CA GLU A 175 -33.83 -14.41 -8.71
C GLU A 175 -33.81 -15.94 -8.75
N GLU A 176 -33.09 -16.59 -7.83
CA GLU A 176 -33.03 -18.05 -7.74
C GLU A 176 -34.39 -18.69 -7.38
N ASP A 177 -35.18 -18.04 -6.51
CA ASP A 177 -36.51 -18.50 -6.09
C ASP A 177 -37.58 -18.41 -7.19
N HIS A 178 -37.35 -17.59 -8.21
CA HIS A 178 -38.26 -17.45 -9.37
C HIS A 178 -38.00 -18.49 -10.47
N GLY A 179 -36.96 -19.32 -10.34
CA GLY A 179 -36.56 -20.33 -11.34
C GLY A 179 -37.16 -21.74 -11.16
N VAL A 180 -37.81 -22.04 -10.03
CA VAL A 180 -38.34 -23.39 -9.79
C VAL A 180 -39.80 -23.50 -10.27
N PRO A 181 -40.10 -24.24 -11.35
CA PRO A 181 -41.48 -24.51 -11.69
C PRO A 181 -42.09 -25.37 -10.57
N LYS A 182 -43.06 -24.80 -9.85
CA LYS A 182 -43.88 -25.56 -8.90
C LYS A 182 -44.54 -26.71 -9.67
N LYS A 183 -44.06 -27.93 -9.45
CA LYS A 183 -44.70 -29.15 -9.98
C LYS A 183 -46.17 -29.12 -9.55
N LYS A 184 -47.07 -29.09 -10.54
CA LYS A 184 -48.48 -29.39 -10.37
C LYS A 184 -48.66 -30.90 -10.26
#